data_AF-A0AB35UCJ5-F1
#
_entry.id   AF-A0AB35UCJ5-F1
#
_cell.length_a   1.000
_cell.length_b   1.000
_cell.length_c   1.000
_cell.angle_alpha   90.00
_cell.angle_beta   90.00
_cell.angle_gamma   90.00
#
_symmetry.space_group_name_H-M   'P 1'
#
loop_
_entity.id
_entity.type
_entity.pdbx_description
1 polymer ?
#
loop_
_entity_poly.entity_id
_entity_poly.type
_entity_poly.pdbx_seq_one_letter_code
_entity_poly.pdbx_strand_id
1 'polypeptide(L)'
;MFARFRFLLLAALAASFTTAGYGQHPLILQRLTAWNAAAPQPAPSTIRQQVMEAAMVAQKRSGGCAPTSTVVDSVVPATSVKFVFQGIVAGQLKNGWTVTAHHPNCDATPVRYTISEDSAGALTTIRTNRGLSLANESLIGDTWPLAVLQATATAKRNAFACDLNGASLGVTRVAKEEPSLGADVYGVRYAGSWSEVWPIELCGRTIEVTVRFTADGDGGAYTDLKGTEAKLLPPATKVS
;
A
#
# COMPACT_ATOMS: atom_id res chain seq x y z
N MET A 1 -53.97 -37.89 -33.46
CA MET A 1 -54.64 -37.87 -32.14
C MET A 1 -53.54 -37.67 -31.10
N PHE A 2 -53.56 -36.52 -30.39
CA PHE A 2 -52.72 -36.07 -29.23
C PHE A 2 -51.18 -36.15 -29.40
N ALA A 3 -50.34 -35.10 -29.49
CA ALA A 3 -50.29 -33.71 -29.01
C ALA A 3 -50.15 -33.51 -27.48
N ARG A 4 -48.96 -32.97 -27.11
CA ARG A 4 -48.59 -32.22 -25.86
C ARG A 4 -48.18 -33.11 -24.66
N PHE A 5 -47.17 -32.78 -23.84
CA PHE A 5 -46.80 -31.48 -23.27
C PHE A 5 -45.29 -31.42 -22.96
N ARG A 6 -44.63 -30.33 -23.37
CA ARG A 6 -43.28 -29.93 -22.91
C ARG A 6 -43.43 -29.23 -21.56
N PHE A 7 -42.58 -29.56 -20.59
CA PHE A 7 -42.30 -28.70 -19.44
C PHE A 7 -40.78 -28.61 -19.27
N LEU A 8 -40.19 -27.57 -19.84
CA LEU A 8 -38.84 -27.11 -19.54
C LEU A 8 -38.98 -26.05 -18.44
N LEU A 9 -38.67 -26.42 -17.20
CA LEU A 9 -38.44 -25.46 -16.12
C LEU A 9 -37.08 -24.78 -16.41
N LEU A 10 -37.10 -23.57 -16.97
CA LEU A 10 -35.97 -22.66 -16.84
C LEU A 10 -36.10 -21.96 -15.49
N ALA A 11 -35.39 -22.48 -14.48
CA ALA A 11 -35.11 -21.75 -13.26
C ALA A 11 -34.08 -20.66 -13.59
N ALA A 12 -34.55 -19.44 -13.86
CA ALA A 12 -33.70 -18.26 -13.89
C ALA A 12 -33.28 -17.94 -12.45
N LEU A 13 -32.15 -18.50 -12.00
CA LEU A 13 -31.41 -17.94 -10.87
C LEU A 13 -30.88 -16.58 -11.33
N ALA A 14 -31.64 -15.53 -11.06
CA ALA A 14 -31.10 -14.18 -10.98
C ALA A 14 -30.17 -14.16 -9.76
N ALA A 15 -28.91 -14.53 -9.96
CA ALA A 15 -27.85 -14.23 -9.03
C ALA A 15 -27.81 -12.70 -8.88
N SER A 16 -28.38 -12.19 -7.79
CA SER A 16 -28.13 -10.85 -7.32
C SER A 16 -26.66 -10.78 -6.94
N PHE A 17 -25.80 -10.51 -7.92
CA PHE A 17 -24.46 -10.04 -7.66
C PHE A 17 -24.63 -8.68 -6.98
N THR A 18 -24.67 -8.67 -5.65
CA THR A 18 -24.38 -7.46 -4.89
C THR A 18 -22.95 -7.11 -5.24
N THR A 19 -22.77 -6.31 -6.30
CA THR A 19 -21.53 -5.57 -6.47
C THR A 19 -21.38 -4.81 -5.16
N ALA A 20 -20.33 -5.13 -4.41
CA ALA A 20 -19.96 -4.31 -3.26
C ALA A 20 -19.85 -2.90 -3.83
N GLY A 21 -20.83 -2.05 -3.54
CA GLY A 21 -20.82 -0.68 -4.02
C GLY A 21 -19.47 -0.11 -3.62
N TYR A 22 -18.77 0.52 -4.56
CA TYR A 22 -17.64 1.36 -4.21
C TYR A 22 -18.15 2.25 -3.07
N GLY A 23 -17.62 2.11 -1.85
CA GLY A 23 -18.20 2.76 -0.66
C GLY A 23 -18.28 4.29 -0.73
N GLN A 24 -17.82 4.88 -1.84
CA GLN A 24 -17.80 6.30 -2.15
C GLN A 24 -19.01 6.80 -2.94
N HIS A 25 -19.31 8.07 -2.70
CA HIS A 25 -20.37 8.78 -3.42
C HIS A 25 -20.07 8.84 -4.94
N PRO A 26 -21.05 8.58 -5.84
CA PRO A 26 -20.82 8.53 -7.28
C PRO A 26 -20.16 9.79 -7.89
N LEU A 27 -20.52 10.99 -7.41
CA LEU A 27 -19.90 12.24 -7.88
C LEU A 27 -18.40 12.33 -7.54
N ILE A 28 -17.98 11.76 -6.42
CA ILE A 28 -16.57 11.71 -6.03
C ILE A 28 -15.83 10.78 -6.99
N LEU A 29 -16.38 9.59 -7.27
CA LEU A 29 -15.81 8.65 -8.23
C LEU A 29 -15.69 9.27 -9.62
N GLN A 30 -16.74 9.95 -10.09
CA GLN A 30 -16.71 10.66 -11.38
C GLN A 30 -15.57 11.69 -11.43
N ARG A 31 -15.37 12.45 -10.34
CA ARG A 31 -14.30 13.45 -10.24
C ARG A 31 -12.91 12.82 -10.24
N LEU A 32 -12.71 11.75 -9.47
CA LEU A 32 -11.46 10.99 -9.43
C LEU A 32 -11.12 10.41 -10.80
N THR A 33 -12.10 9.81 -11.48
CA THR A 33 -11.94 9.29 -12.84
C THR A 33 -11.55 10.39 -13.82
N ALA A 34 -12.18 11.56 -13.74
CA ALA A 34 -11.85 12.69 -14.61
C ALA A 34 -10.43 13.21 -14.38
N TRP A 35 -10.00 13.36 -13.12
CA TRP A 35 -8.62 13.76 -12.80
C TRP A 35 -7.60 12.73 -13.26
N ASN A 36 -7.86 11.45 -13.00
CA ASN A 36 -6.96 10.39 -13.45
C ASN A 36 -6.85 10.32 -14.98
N ALA A 37 -7.95 10.54 -15.71
CA ALA A 37 -7.92 10.56 -17.18
C ALA A 37 -7.20 11.80 -17.75
N ALA A 38 -7.24 12.94 -17.07
CA ALA A 38 -6.59 14.18 -17.50
C ALA A 38 -5.05 14.14 -17.38
N ALA A 39 -4.52 13.22 -16.57
CA ALA A 39 -3.10 13.05 -16.33
C ALA A 39 -2.72 11.59 -16.60
N PRO A 40 -2.44 11.25 -17.88
CA PRO A 40 -2.09 9.89 -18.26
C PRO A 40 -0.80 9.45 -17.58
N GLN A 41 -0.70 8.15 -17.30
CA GLN A 41 0.50 7.56 -16.73
C GLN A 41 1.74 7.87 -17.59
N PRO A 42 2.89 8.21 -16.98
CA PRO A 42 4.14 8.40 -17.72
C PRO A 42 4.55 7.15 -18.51
N ALA A 43 5.35 7.35 -19.55
CA ALA A 43 5.84 6.24 -20.37
C ALA A 43 6.63 5.22 -19.52
N PRO A 44 6.56 3.90 -19.82
CA PRO A 44 7.25 2.87 -19.04
C PRO A 44 8.76 3.09 -18.86
N SER A 45 9.44 3.65 -19.87
CA SER A 45 10.86 4.02 -19.79
C SER A 45 11.12 5.12 -18.77
N THR A 46 10.29 6.17 -18.76
CA THR A 46 10.34 7.25 -17.77
C THR A 46 10.12 6.74 -16.36
N ILE A 47 9.13 5.86 -16.17
CA ILE A 47 8.86 5.23 -14.86
C ILE A 47 10.08 4.45 -14.38
N ARG A 48 10.66 3.60 -15.23
CA ARG A 48 11.85 2.82 -14.87
C ARG A 48 13.02 3.71 -14.49
N GLN A 49 13.25 4.80 -15.24
CA GLN A 49 14.29 5.78 -14.93
C GLN A 49 14.05 6.43 -13.57
N GLN A 50 12.85 6.93 -13.33
CA GLN A 50 12.45 7.58 -12.07
C GLN A 50 12.62 6.65 -10.86
N VAL A 51 12.19 5.39 -10.98
CA VAL A 51 12.37 4.39 -9.92
C VAL A 51 13.84 4.11 -9.67
N MET A 52 14.66 3.96 -10.73
CA MET A 52 16.08 3.70 -10.60
C MET A 52 16.81 4.86 -9.91
N GLU A 53 16.52 6.10 -10.30
CA GLU A 53 17.06 7.31 -9.67
C GLU A 53 16.70 7.37 -8.17
N ALA A 54 15.43 7.14 -7.83
CA ALA A 54 14.97 7.11 -6.44
C ALA A 54 15.61 5.97 -5.63
N ALA A 55 15.81 4.80 -6.24
CA ALA A 55 16.47 3.66 -5.61
C ALA A 55 17.94 3.97 -5.27
N MET A 56 18.66 4.60 -6.21
CA MET A 56 20.04 5.06 -5.99
C MET A 56 20.13 6.14 -4.90
N VAL A 57 19.18 7.09 -4.87
CA VAL A 57 19.11 8.10 -3.79
C VAL A 57 18.83 7.44 -2.44
N ALA A 58 17.93 6.47 -2.36
CA ALA A 58 17.61 5.76 -1.13
C ALA A 58 18.83 4.99 -0.60
N GLN A 59 19.59 4.35 -1.48
CA GLN A 59 20.83 3.64 -1.13
C GLN A 59 21.89 4.58 -0.52
N LYS A 60 22.10 5.76 -1.12
CA LYS A 60 23.06 6.74 -0.60
C LYS A 60 22.74 7.18 0.84
N ARG A 61 21.46 7.17 1.22
CA ARG A 61 21.01 7.58 2.56
C ARG A 61 21.14 6.47 3.60
N SER A 62 20.83 5.22 3.25
CA SER A 62 20.78 4.12 4.23
C SER A 62 22.05 3.28 4.30
N GLY A 63 22.95 3.37 3.31
CA GLY A 63 23.92 2.32 3.05
C GLY A 63 23.22 1.05 2.54
N GLY A 64 23.85 0.31 1.64
CA GLY A 64 23.26 -0.91 1.07
C GLY A 64 23.65 -1.13 -0.39
N CYS A 65 23.01 -2.15 -0.99
CA CYS A 65 23.25 -2.49 -2.39
C CYS A 65 22.78 -1.38 -3.33
N ALA A 66 23.66 -0.99 -4.26
CA ALA A 66 23.33 -0.06 -5.34
C ALA A 66 22.72 -0.84 -6.52
N PRO A 67 21.46 -0.61 -6.88
CA PRO A 67 20.84 -1.31 -8.00
C PRO A 67 21.52 -0.90 -9.32
N THR A 68 21.77 -1.88 -10.19
CA THR A 68 22.25 -1.70 -11.56
C THR A 68 21.17 -2.01 -12.59
N SER A 69 20.08 -2.65 -12.15
CA SER A 69 18.85 -2.82 -12.92
C SER A 69 17.61 -2.74 -12.03
N THR A 70 16.48 -2.42 -12.66
CA THR A 70 15.16 -2.35 -12.04
C THR A 70 14.14 -2.99 -12.96
N VAL A 71 13.28 -3.83 -12.39
CA VAL A 71 12.11 -4.40 -13.05
C VAL A 71 10.88 -3.80 -12.39
N VAL A 72 10.00 -3.19 -13.20
CA VAL A 72 8.73 -2.63 -12.73
C VAL A 72 7.67 -3.72 -12.87
N ASP A 73 7.07 -4.11 -11.74
CA ASP A 73 6.08 -5.17 -11.67
C ASP A 73 4.67 -4.63 -11.92
N SER A 74 4.37 -3.45 -11.38
CA SER A 74 3.05 -2.83 -11.52
C SER A 74 3.12 -1.32 -11.39
N VAL A 75 2.22 -0.63 -12.10
CA VAL A 75 1.95 0.79 -11.91
C VAL A 75 0.45 0.95 -11.75
N VAL A 76 0.02 1.59 -10.67
CA VAL A 76 -1.40 1.86 -10.40
C VAL A 76 -1.58 3.35 -10.06
N PRO A 77 -2.68 3.99 -10.49
CA PRO A 77 -2.93 5.36 -10.09
C PRO A 77 -3.06 5.52 -8.58
N ALA A 78 -2.63 6.66 -8.07
CA ALA A 78 -2.69 7.03 -6.66
C ALA A 78 -3.53 8.30 -6.44
N THR A 79 -4.44 8.64 -7.37
CA THR A 79 -5.24 9.87 -7.36
C THR A 79 -6.03 10.08 -6.07
N SER A 80 -6.48 8.99 -5.43
CA SER A 80 -7.23 9.04 -4.16
C SER A 80 -6.32 9.09 -2.92
N VAL A 81 -5.01 8.89 -3.06
CA VAL A 81 -4.08 8.94 -1.92
C VAL A 81 -4.01 10.36 -1.39
N LYS A 82 -4.19 10.54 -0.07
CA LYS A 82 -4.42 11.84 0.60
C LYS A 82 -3.51 12.97 0.09
N PHE A 83 -2.20 12.73 0.04
CA PHE A 83 -1.27 13.78 -0.39
C PHE A 83 -1.39 14.13 -1.89
N VAL A 84 -1.66 13.14 -2.75
CA VAL A 84 -1.89 13.34 -4.19
C VAL A 84 -3.20 14.09 -4.40
N PHE A 85 -4.27 13.61 -3.77
CA PHE A 85 -5.59 14.23 -3.82
C PHE A 85 -5.54 15.69 -3.37
N GLN A 86 -4.91 15.97 -2.22
CA GLN A 86 -4.75 17.33 -1.71
C GLN A 86 -3.91 18.20 -2.66
N GLY A 87 -2.84 17.66 -3.25
CA GLY A 87 -2.04 18.37 -4.23
C GLY A 87 -2.82 18.70 -5.51
N ILE A 88 -3.69 17.81 -5.99
CA ILE A 88 -4.58 18.07 -7.14
C ILE A 88 -5.58 19.18 -6.81
N VAL A 89 -6.24 19.09 -5.66
CA VAL A 89 -7.21 20.10 -5.20
C VAL A 89 -6.55 21.47 -5.04
N ALA A 90 -5.30 21.50 -4.55
CA ALA A 90 -4.51 22.73 -4.42
C ALA A 90 -3.91 23.24 -5.74
N GLY A 91 -4.10 22.51 -6.86
CA GLY A 91 -3.51 22.87 -8.17
C GLY A 91 -1.99 22.69 -8.25
N GLN A 92 -1.39 21.97 -7.30
CA GLN A 92 0.06 21.72 -7.22
C GLN A 92 0.47 20.46 -7.97
N LEU A 93 -0.40 19.45 -8.01
CA LEU A 93 -0.18 18.18 -8.69
C LEU A 93 -1.19 17.97 -9.81
N LYS A 94 -0.75 17.33 -10.89
CA LYS A 94 -1.66 16.78 -11.90
C LYS A 94 -2.19 15.42 -11.48
N ASN A 95 -1.30 14.52 -11.02
CA ASN A 95 -1.64 13.19 -10.51
C ASN A 95 -0.43 12.52 -9.83
N GLY A 96 -0.63 11.29 -9.35
CA GLY A 96 0.44 10.42 -8.89
C GLY A 96 0.13 8.95 -9.13
N TRP A 97 1.17 8.12 -9.03
CA TRP A 97 1.12 6.68 -9.26
C TRP A 97 1.94 5.95 -8.21
N THR A 98 1.40 4.82 -7.76
CA THR A 98 2.15 3.84 -6.99
C THR A 98 2.82 2.87 -7.93
N VAL A 99 4.13 2.69 -7.78
CA VAL A 99 4.94 1.80 -8.59
C VAL A 99 5.53 0.73 -7.69
N THR A 100 5.31 -0.54 -8.03
CA THR A 100 5.99 -1.68 -7.40
C THR A 100 7.07 -2.16 -8.34
N ALA A 101 8.28 -2.33 -7.82
CA ALA A 101 9.44 -2.78 -8.57
C ALA A 101 10.35 -3.63 -7.72
N HIS A 102 11.20 -4.44 -8.35
CA HIS A 102 12.29 -5.14 -7.68
C HIS A 102 13.64 -4.85 -8.38
N HIS A 103 14.72 -5.07 -7.65
CA HIS A 103 16.09 -4.77 -8.08
C HIS A 103 16.92 -6.05 -8.09
N PRO A 104 16.96 -6.79 -9.23
CA PRO A 104 17.48 -8.15 -9.29
C PRO A 104 18.90 -8.33 -8.75
N ASN A 105 19.75 -7.31 -8.89
CA ASN A 105 21.14 -7.36 -8.46
C ASN A 105 21.35 -6.98 -6.97
N CYS A 106 20.28 -6.71 -6.24
CA CYS A 106 20.31 -6.37 -4.82
C CYS A 106 19.53 -7.39 -4.00
N ASP A 107 18.21 -7.22 -3.97
CA ASP A 107 17.32 -8.02 -3.16
C ASP A 107 15.99 -8.15 -3.91
N ALA A 108 15.41 -9.34 -3.91
CA ALA A 108 14.22 -9.66 -4.69
C ALA A 108 12.91 -9.15 -4.04
N THR A 109 12.98 -8.55 -2.86
CA THR A 109 11.82 -8.00 -2.17
C THR A 109 11.24 -6.86 -3.00
N PRO A 110 9.91 -6.87 -3.25
CA PRO A 110 9.26 -5.75 -3.90
C PRO A 110 9.50 -4.45 -3.12
N VAL A 111 9.76 -3.37 -3.83
CA VAL A 111 9.91 -2.03 -3.30
C VAL A 111 8.85 -1.16 -3.94
N ARG A 112 8.15 -0.39 -3.10
CA ARG A 112 7.11 0.52 -3.54
C ARG A 112 7.64 1.94 -3.59
N TYR A 113 7.29 2.62 -4.66
CA TYR A 113 7.59 4.00 -4.93
C TYR A 113 6.30 4.75 -5.18
N THR A 114 6.33 6.05 -4.91
CA THR A 114 5.30 6.94 -5.40
C THR A 114 5.93 7.96 -6.33
N ILE A 115 5.40 8.02 -7.55
CA ILE A 115 5.73 9.04 -8.55
C ILE A 115 4.60 10.06 -8.53
N SER A 116 4.93 11.34 -8.43
CA SER A 116 3.96 12.44 -8.54
C SER A 116 4.35 13.36 -9.68
N GLU A 117 3.37 13.83 -10.45
CA GLU A 117 3.55 14.84 -11.48
C GLU A 117 3.01 16.17 -10.97
N ASP A 118 3.84 17.20 -10.98
CA ASP A 118 3.42 18.55 -10.59
C ASP A 118 2.63 19.25 -11.71
N SER A 119 2.11 20.44 -11.41
CA SER A 119 1.35 21.26 -12.38
C SER A 119 2.15 21.66 -13.62
N ALA A 120 3.49 21.71 -13.54
CA ALA A 120 4.38 21.99 -14.66
C ALA A 120 4.75 20.74 -15.48
N GLY A 121 4.44 19.55 -14.98
CA GLY A 121 4.77 18.27 -15.61
C GLY A 121 6.09 17.66 -15.14
N ALA A 122 6.72 18.22 -14.10
CA ALA A 122 7.91 17.61 -13.52
C ALA A 122 7.52 16.41 -12.64
N LEU A 123 8.32 15.36 -12.70
CA LEU A 123 8.13 14.15 -11.92
C LEU A 123 9.01 14.17 -10.67
N THR A 124 8.41 13.81 -9.54
CA THR A 124 9.12 13.53 -8.29
C THR A 124 8.84 12.10 -7.85
N THR A 125 9.89 11.38 -7.49
CA THR A 125 9.78 9.97 -7.08
C THR A 125 10.42 9.74 -5.73
N ILE A 126 9.66 9.11 -4.83
CA ILE A 126 10.13 8.72 -3.50
C ILE A 126 9.91 7.22 -3.29
N ARG A 127 10.84 6.57 -2.58
CA ARG A 127 10.63 5.22 -2.05
C ARG A 127 9.71 5.32 -0.84
N THR A 128 8.57 4.66 -0.88
CA THR A 128 7.53 4.72 0.17
C THR A 128 7.52 3.48 1.06
N ASN A 129 7.81 2.30 0.52
CA ASN A 129 7.81 1.08 1.32
C ASN A 129 8.75 0.00 0.75
N ARG A 130 9.18 -0.94 1.60
CA ARG A 130 9.79 -2.20 1.18
C ARG A 130 8.90 -3.35 1.63
N GLY A 131 8.58 -4.25 0.71
CA GLY A 131 7.63 -5.34 0.90
C GLY A 131 6.25 -5.05 0.31
N LEU A 132 5.36 -6.03 0.46
CA LEU A 132 3.98 -5.94 0.01
C LEU A 132 3.11 -5.27 1.08
N SER A 133 2.21 -4.41 0.65
CA SER A 133 1.26 -3.71 1.52
C SER A 133 0.10 -3.19 0.69
N LEU A 134 -1.10 -3.25 1.25
CA LEU A 134 -2.32 -2.67 0.72
C LEU A 134 -2.58 -1.28 1.31
N ALA A 135 -2.00 -0.97 2.47
CA ALA A 135 -1.95 0.37 3.00
C ALA A 135 -1.14 1.28 2.06
N ASN A 136 -1.78 2.36 1.59
CA ASN A 136 -1.08 3.40 0.85
C ASN A 136 -0.18 4.23 1.78
N GLU A 137 0.65 5.09 1.19
CA GLU A 137 1.62 5.88 1.95
C GLU A 137 0.99 6.76 3.03
N SER A 138 -0.22 7.27 2.81
CA SER A 138 -0.90 8.09 3.81
C SER A 138 -1.35 7.25 5.01
N LEU A 139 -1.89 6.05 4.77
CA LEU A 139 -2.23 5.12 5.85
C LEU A 139 -0.98 4.65 6.62
N ILE A 140 0.12 4.40 5.92
CA ILE A 140 1.39 4.07 6.55
C ILE A 140 1.87 5.22 7.43
N GLY A 141 1.93 6.45 6.90
CA GLY A 141 2.36 7.62 7.65
C GLY A 141 1.49 7.90 8.88
N ASP A 142 0.18 7.81 8.75
CA ASP A 142 -0.77 8.06 9.85
C ASP A 142 -0.70 6.94 10.93
N THR A 143 -0.34 5.70 10.56
CA THR A 143 -0.29 4.55 11.49
C THR A 143 1.09 4.31 12.10
N TRP A 144 2.16 4.73 11.41
CA TRP A 144 3.55 4.47 11.78
C TRP A 144 3.89 4.85 13.23
N PRO A 145 3.53 6.04 13.76
CA PRO A 145 3.83 6.39 15.14
C PRO A 145 3.24 5.41 16.17
N LEU A 146 2.02 4.92 15.92
CA LEU A 146 1.36 3.95 16.81
C LEU A 146 2.04 2.58 16.74
N ALA A 147 2.44 2.14 15.55
CA ALA A 147 3.19 0.88 15.38
C ALA A 147 4.55 0.93 16.10
N VAL A 148 5.27 2.05 16.03
CA VAL A 148 6.54 2.26 16.75
C VAL A 148 6.33 2.28 18.27
N LEU A 149 5.27 2.92 18.76
CA LEU A 149 4.92 2.90 20.18
C LEU A 149 4.61 1.47 20.66
N GLN A 150 3.86 0.68 19.90
CA GLN A 150 3.56 -0.70 20.23
C GLN A 150 4.81 -1.59 20.21
N ALA A 151 5.69 -1.40 19.22
CA ALA A 151 6.96 -2.12 19.15
C ALA A 151 7.84 -1.81 20.38
N THR A 152 7.91 -0.55 20.77
CA THR A 152 8.67 -0.09 21.95
C THR A 152 8.08 -0.63 23.25
N ALA A 153 6.76 -0.59 23.42
CA ALA A 153 6.08 -1.21 24.55
C ALA A 153 6.35 -2.72 24.63
N THR A 154 6.42 -3.39 23.49
CA THR A 154 6.74 -4.83 23.41
C THR A 154 8.20 -5.10 23.76
N ALA A 155 9.14 -4.29 23.28
CA ALA A 155 10.55 -4.36 23.67
C ALA A 155 10.73 -4.18 25.18
N LYS A 156 10.08 -3.16 25.75
CA LYS A 156 10.11 -2.88 27.21
C LYS A 156 9.56 -4.03 28.05
N ARG A 157 8.45 -4.66 27.62
CA ARG A 157 7.90 -5.86 28.29
C ARG A 157 8.87 -7.04 28.29
N ASN A 158 9.80 -7.09 27.34
CA ASN A 158 10.85 -8.10 27.23
C ASN A 158 12.20 -7.63 27.79
N ALA A 159 12.21 -6.61 28.65
CA ALA A 159 13.40 -6.05 29.30
C ALA A 159 14.45 -5.43 28.35
N PHE A 160 14.06 -5.00 27.16
CA PHE A 160 14.91 -4.23 26.25
C PHE A 160 14.63 -2.72 26.41
N ALA A 161 15.67 -1.95 26.71
CA ALA A 161 15.61 -0.50 26.84
C ALA A 161 15.76 0.18 25.46
N CYS A 162 14.70 0.12 24.66
CA CYS A 162 14.65 0.72 23.34
C CYS A 162 13.99 2.09 23.42
N ASP A 163 14.65 3.10 22.84
CA ASP A 163 14.05 4.43 22.61
C ASP A 163 13.22 4.40 21.32
N LEU A 164 12.25 5.30 21.19
CA LEU A 164 11.43 5.47 19.97
C LEU A 164 12.27 5.94 18.77
N ASN A 165 13.40 6.60 19.04
CA ASN A 165 14.25 7.19 18.01
C ASN A 165 14.98 6.12 17.18
N GLY A 166 15.09 6.37 15.88
CA GLY A 166 15.82 5.50 14.96
C GLY A 166 15.06 4.23 14.56
N ALA A 167 13.75 4.13 14.84
CA ALA A 167 12.93 3.06 14.31
C ALA A 167 12.89 3.10 12.78
N SER A 168 13.07 1.94 12.15
CA SER A 168 12.91 1.75 10.70
C SER A 168 11.90 0.66 10.40
N LEU A 169 11.17 0.82 9.30
CA LEU A 169 10.28 -0.20 8.78
C LEU A 169 11.08 -1.20 7.95
N GLY A 170 10.99 -2.48 8.31
CA GLY A 170 11.57 -3.59 7.57
C GLY A 170 10.72 -4.00 6.36
N VAL A 171 10.72 -5.30 6.04
CA VAL A 171 9.93 -5.84 4.91
C VAL A 171 8.49 -6.07 5.33
N THR A 172 7.57 -5.21 4.89
CA THR A 172 6.14 -5.44 5.16
C THR A 172 5.61 -6.63 4.37
N ARG A 173 4.55 -7.23 4.90
CA ARG A 173 3.77 -8.25 4.17
C ARG A 173 2.30 -8.17 4.52
N VAL A 174 1.46 -8.48 3.53
CA VAL A 174 0.04 -8.72 3.76
C VAL A 174 -0.11 -10.03 4.55
N ALA A 175 -0.79 -9.96 5.69
CA ALA A 175 -1.02 -11.10 6.56
C ALA A 175 -2.33 -11.80 6.21
N LYS A 176 -3.38 -11.01 5.96
CA LYS A 176 -4.72 -11.52 5.63
C LYS A 176 -5.53 -10.47 4.89
N GLU A 177 -6.25 -10.88 3.86
CA GLU A 177 -7.34 -10.12 3.23
C GLU A 177 -8.67 -10.75 3.66
N GLU A 178 -9.61 -9.95 4.16
CA GLU A 178 -10.93 -10.48 4.50
C GLU A 178 -11.79 -10.60 3.22
N PRO A 179 -12.75 -11.54 3.16
CA PRO A 179 -13.59 -11.73 1.97
C PRO A 179 -14.39 -10.49 1.53
N SER A 180 -14.61 -9.55 2.45
CA SER A 180 -15.31 -8.28 2.18
C SER A 180 -14.40 -7.18 1.63
N LEU A 181 -13.11 -7.45 1.40
CA LEU A 181 -12.16 -6.44 0.92
C LEU A 181 -12.57 -5.93 -0.48
N GLY A 182 -12.94 -4.65 -0.53
CA GLY A 182 -13.32 -3.97 -1.75
C GLY A 182 -12.12 -3.71 -2.67
N ALA A 183 -12.40 -3.38 -3.93
CA ALA A 183 -11.38 -3.05 -4.92
C ALA A 183 -10.54 -1.82 -4.52
N ASP A 184 -9.33 -1.73 -5.07
CA ASP A 184 -8.53 -0.52 -5.02
C ASP A 184 -9.08 0.49 -6.03
N VAL A 185 -9.37 1.70 -5.55
CA VAL A 185 -9.93 2.80 -6.35
C VAL A 185 -8.93 3.95 -6.32
N TYR A 186 -8.00 3.92 -7.27
CA TYR A 186 -6.92 4.90 -7.44
C TYR A 186 -6.05 5.05 -6.18
N GLY A 187 -5.65 3.93 -5.57
CA GLY A 187 -4.74 3.84 -4.43
C GLY A 187 -5.42 3.81 -3.05
N VAL A 188 -6.76 3.72 -3.00
CA VAL A 188 -7.53 3.62 -1.76
C VAL A 188 -8.54 2.49 -1.85
N ARG A 189 -8.63 1.68 -0.80
CA ARG A 189 -9.72 0.72 -0.61
C ARG A 189 -10.74 1.34 0.33
N TYR A 190 -11.96 1.51 -0.16
CA TYR A 190 -13.05 2.17 0.59
C TYR A 190 -13.92 1.20 1.38
N ALA A 191 -13.75 -0.13 1.25
CA ALA A 191 -14.57 -1.09 1.96
C ALA A 191 -13.79 -2.34 2.35
N GLY A 192 -14.20 -2.96 3.45
CA GLY A 192 -13.70 -4.25 3.91
C GLY A 192 -12.54 -4.12 4.89
N SER A 193 -11.77 -5.19 5.04
CA SER A 193 -10.69 -5.22 6.03
C SER A 193 -9.53 -6.09 5.58
N TRP A 194 -8.35 -5.77 6.07
CA TRP A 194 -7.16 -6.56 5.86
C TRP A 194 -6.22 -6.40 7.07
N SER A 195 -5.17 -7.20 7.10
CA SER A 195 -4.10 -7.03 8.07
C SER A 195 -2.75 -7.18 7.41
N GLU A 196 -1.77 -6.46 7.96
CA GLU A 196 -0.38 -6.47 7.52
C GLU A 196 0.52 -6.78 8.70
N VAL A 197 1.67 -7.38 8.43
CA VAL A 197 2.75 -7.45 9.41
C VAL A 197 3.82 -6.47 9.02
N TRP A 198 4.13 -5.58 9.96
CA TRP A 198 5.13 -4.54 9.86
C TRP A 198 6.28 -4.87 10.80
N PRO A 199 7.42 -5.35 10.27
CA PRO A 199 8.62 -5.50 11.06
C PRO A 199 9.17 -4.11 11.40
N ILE A 200 9.22 -3.79 12.69
CA ILE A 200 9.83 -2.57 13.20
C ILE A 200 11.22 -2.93 13.70
N GLU A 201 12.23 -2.37 13.04
CA GLU A 201 13.62 -2.47 13.47
C GLU A 201 13.93 -1.31 14.41
N LEU A 202 14.32 -1.63 15.63
CA LEU A 202 14.62 -0.66 16.67
C LEU A 202 15.65 -1.29 17.61
N CYS A 203 16.61 -0.51 18.12
CA CYS A 203 17.61 -0.96 19.11
C CYS A 203 18.34 -2.29 18.75
N GLY A 204 18.56 -2.56 17.45
CA GLY A 204 19.15 -3.82 16.98
C GLY A 204 18.24 -5.06 17.11
N ARG A 205 16.94 -4.84 17.36
CA ARG A 205 15.89 -5.84 17.43
C ARG A 205 14.90 -5.65 16.31
N THR A 206 14.21 -6.71 15.94
CA THR A 206 13.05 -6.67 15.06
C THR A 206 11.82 -7.08 15.84
N ILE A 207 10.80 -6.24 15.84
CA ILE A 207 9.49 -6.50 16.43
C ILE A 207 8.48 -6.55 15.29
N GLU A 208 7.84 -7.70 15.08
CA GLU A 208 6.72 -7.77 14.14
C GLU A 208 5.47 -7.22 14.82
N VAL A 209 4.90 -6.16 14.26
CA VAL A 209 3.61 -5.59 14.66
C VAL A 209 2.58 -5.97 13.61
N THR A 210 1.51 -6.65 14.00
CA THR A 210 0.36 -6.87 13.14
C THR A 210 -0.58 -5.68 13.25
N VAL A 211 -0.89 -5.09 12.09
CA VAL A 211 -1.77 -3.94 11.95
C VAL A 211 -3.03 -4.40 11.24
N ARG A 212 -4.20 -4.18 11.84
CA ARG A 212 -5.48 -4.42 11.18
C ARG A 212 -6.02 -3.09 10.64
N PHE A 213 -6.48 -3.12 9.40
CA PHE A 213 -7.12 -2.01 8.72
C PHE A 213 -8.56 -2.37 8.42
N THR A 214 -9.47 -1.42 8.59
CA THR A 214 -10.86 -1.56 8.17
C THR A 214 -11.34 -0.27 7.52
N ALA A 215 -11.89 -0.39 6.32
CA ALA A 215 -12.53 0.69 5.59
C ALA A 215 -14.05 0.48 5.60
N ASP A 216 -14.79 1.54 5.93
CA ASP A 216 -16.24 1.54 6.16
C ASP A 216 -17.05 2.24 5.05
N GLY A 217 -16.37 2.91 4.13
CA GLY A 217 -16.96 3.69 3.03
C GLY A 217 -16.64 5.17 3.11
N ASP A 218 -16.31 5.69 4.30
CA ASP A 218 -16.30 7.13 4.59
C ASP A 218 -15.02 7.86 4.17
N GLY A 219 -14.19 7.22 3.34
CA GLY A 219 -13.02 7.86 2.73
C GLY A 219 -11.69 7.61 3.44
N GLY A 220 -11.61 6.58 4.27
CA GLY A 220 -10.38 6.15 4.92
C GLY A 220 -10.47 4.72 5.44
N ALA A 221 -9.39 4.27 6.08
CA ALA A 221 -9.40 3.05 6.87
C ALA A 221 -8.98 3.40 8.30
N TYR A 222 -9.71 2.91 9.29
CA TYR A 222 -9.25 2.97 10.67
C TYR A 222 -8.26 1.82 10.92
N THR A 223 -7.35 2.04 11.87
CA THR A 223 -6.35 1.05 12.27
C THR A 223 -6.57 0.55 13.68
N ASP A 224 -6.41 -0.75 13.87
CA ASP A 224 -6.43 -1.43 15.15
C ASP A 224 -5.11 -2.18 15.36
N LEU A 225 -4.52 -1.96 16.53
CA LEU A 225 -3.18 -2.35 16.95
C LEU A 225 -3.29 -2.95 18.35
N LYS A 226 -3.78 -4.19 18.44
CA LYS A 226 -4.04 -4.81 19.75
C LYS A 226 -2.72 -5.10 20.46
N GLY A 227 -2.63 -4.82 21.75
CA GLY A 227 -1.39 -4.98 22.53
C GLY A 227 -0.78 -6.40 22.54
N THR A 228 -1.54 -7.43 22.16
CA THR A 228 -1.10 -8.82 21.99
C THR A 228 -0.60 -9.16 20.57
N GLU A 229 -0.83 -8.28 19.60
CA GLU A 229 -0.54 -8.48 18.18
C GLU A 229 0.85 -7.93 17.78
N ALA A 230 1.77 -7.82 18.74
CA ALA A 230 3.18 -7.55 18.49
C ALA A 230 4.05 -8.63 19.13
N LYS A 231 5.06 -9.09 18.40
CA LYS A 231 6.00 -10.11 18.88
C LYS A 231 7.44 -9.73 18.58
N LEU A 232 8.31 -9.88 19.59
CA LEU A 232 9.74 -9.69 19.44
C LEU A 232 10.32 -10.91 18.72
N LEU A 233 11.06 -10.68 17.64
CA LEU A 233 11.77 -11.75 16.95
C LEU A 233 13.10 -12.08 17.65
N PRO A 234 13.60 -13.32 17.52
CA PRO A 234 14.99 -13.64 17.84
C PRO A 234 15.97 -12.73 17.09
N PRO A 235 17.19 -12.49 17.61
CA PRO A 235 18.22 -11.81 16.85
C PRO A 235 18.44 -12.52 15.51
N ALA A 236 18.64 -11.76 14.43
CA ALA A 236 18.98 -12.34 13.14
C ALA A 236 20.29 -13.15 13.29
N THR A 237 20.24 -14.44 12.98
CA THR A 237 21.44 -15.28 12.91
C THR A 237 22.32 -14.72 11.80
N LYS A 238 23.50 -14.19 12.15
CA LYS A 238 24.49 -13.82 11.13
C LYS A 238 24.91 -15.10 10.42
N VAL A 239 24.44 -15.29 9.20
CA VAL A 239 25.03 -16.29 8.30
C VAL A 239 26.38 -15.69 7.89
N SER A 240 27.44 -16.22 8.50
CA SER A 240 28.84 -15.95 8.16
C SER A 240 29.18 -16.47 6.77
#